data_AF-A0A7S1SND0-F1
#
_entry.id   AF-A0A7S1SND0-F1
#
_cell.length_a   1.000
_cell.length_b   1.000
_cell.length_c   1.000
_cell.angle_alpha   90.00
_cell.angle_beta   90.00
_cell.angle_gamma   90.00
#
_symmetry.space_group_name_H-M   'P 1'
#
loop_
_entity.id
_entity.type
_entity.pdbx_description
1 polymer ?
#
loop_
_entity_poly.entity_id
_entity_poly.type
_entity_poly.pdbx_seq_one_letter_code
_entity_poly.pdbx_strand_id
1 'polypeptide(L)'
;MSYFSCSTATSRGWAPALGGRRTPAPQRLAGVCRAATLRVSAKIEEGAKVKVTTSVKVYHVPKTPELDLQGMEGVVMADVSTYKGHPISSNLPIKVKFTEPVKVIAHLEESELEEIP
;
A
#
# COMPACT_ATOMS: atom_id res chain seq x y z
N MET A 1 -43.80 56.90 -12.42
CA MET A 1 -43.81 56.76 -13.89
C MET A 1 -42.98 55.54 -14.25
N SER A 2 -43.56 54.34 -14.38
CA SER A 2 -44.39 53.85 -15.49
C SER A 2 -43.57 53.32 -16.67
N TYR A 3 -43.83 52.05 -16.96
CA TYR A 3 -43.61 51.29 -18.20
C TYR A 3 -42.25 50.65 -18.46
N PHE A 4 -42.22 49.31 -18.33
CA PHE A 4 -41.84 48.35 -19.37
C PHE A 4 -42.44 47.00 -18.91
N SER A 5 -43.61 46.57 -19.39
CA SER A 5 -43.96 46.04 -20.72
C SER A 5 -43.37 44.65 -21.01
N CYS A 6 -44.25 43.80 -21.55
CA CYS A 6 -44.02 42.51 -22.23
C CYS A 6 -44.04 41.28 -21.32
N SER A 7 -45.20 40.66 -21.04
CA SER A 7 -46.06 39.85 -21.92
C SER A 7 -45.41 38.56 -22.45
N THR A 8 -45.95 37.45 -21.94
CA THR A 8 -46.27 36.20 -22.64
C THR A 8 -45.16 35.48 -23.41
N ALA A 9 -44.84 34.25 -23.00
CA ALA A 9 -45.05 33.07 -23.85
C ALA A 9 -44.47 31.79 -23.20
N THR A 10 -45.39 30.88 -22.92
CA THR A 10 -45.31 29.49 -23.41
C THR A 10 -44.19 28.62 -22.87
N SER A 11 -44.53 27.95 -21.78
CA SER A 11 -44.41 26.49 -21.62
C SER A 11 -43.73 25.76 -22.78
N ARG A 12 -42.48 25.37 -22.60
CA ARG A 12 -41.94 24.18 -23.27
C ARG A 12 -41.67 23.15 -22.20
N GLY A 13 -42.66 22.28 -22.00
CA GLY A 13 -42.49 21.06 -21.23
C GLY A 13 -41.37 20.24 -21.84
N TRP A 14 -40.42 19.85 -21.02
CA TRP A 14 -39.46 18.81 -21.34
C TRP A 14 -40.13 17.48 -20.98
N ALA A 15 -40.66 16.78 -21.98
CA ALA A 15 -41.05 15.38 -21.83
C ALA A 15 -39.81 14.52 -22.08
N PRO A 16 -39.32 13.71 -21.12
CA PRO A 16 -38.42 12.64 -21.47
C PRO A 16 -39.24 11.49 -22.05
N ALA A 17 -38.86 11.10 -23.26
CA ALA A 17 -39.37 9.94 -23.95
C ALA A 17 -39.20 8.68 -23.09
N LEU A 18 -40.28 7.90 -22.99
CA LEU A 18 -40.28 6.52 -22.54
C LEU A 18 -39.43 5.69 -23.52
N GLY A 19 -38.13 5.61 -23.26
CA GLY A 19 -37.16 4.86 -24.05
C GLY A 19 -36.71 3.59 -23.33
N GLY A 20 -37.37 2.47 -23.66
CA GLY A 20 -36.97 1.08 -23.49
C GLY A 20 -35.86 0.73 -22.50
N ARG A 21 -36.25 0.06 -21.40
CA ARG A 21 -35.34 -0.77 -20.60
C ARG A 21 -34.82 -1.91 -21.49
N ARG A 22 -33.64 -1.76 -22.06
CA ARG A 22 -32.85 -2.91 -22.51
C ARG A 22 -32.05 -3.36 -21.29
N THR A 23 -32.51 -4.40 -20.62
CA THR A 23 -31.69 -5.14 -19.65
C THR A 23 -30.73 -6.02 -20.45
N PRO A 24 -29.40 -5.81 -20.40
CA PRO A 24 -28.49 -6.85 -20.85
C PRO A 24 -28.26 -7.86 -19.72
N ALA A 25 -28.30 -9.13 -20.14
CA ALA A 25 -27.63 -10.30 -19.56
C ALA A 25 -28.25 -10.98 -18.32
N PRO A 26 -28.13 -12.32 -18.28
CA PRO A 26 -27.05 -12.85 -17.46
C PRO A 26 -26.11 -13.74 -18.28
N GLN A 27 -24.89 -13.26 -18.53
CA GLN A 27 -23.79 -14.14 -18.87
C GLN A 27 -23.34 -14.76 -17.55
N ARG A 28 -23.75 -16.00 -17.35
CA ARG A 28 -23.29 -16.89 -16.28
C ARG A 28 -21.78 -17.07 -16.44
N LEU A 29 -20.99 -16.19 -15.83
CA LEU A 29 -19.58 -16.45 -15.57
C LEU A 29 -19.53 -17.41 -14.38
N ALA A 30 -19.32 -18.68 -14.67
CA ALA A 30 -18.95 -19.67 -13.67
C ALA A 30 -17.69 -19.16 -12.96
N GLY A 31 -17.83 -18.89 -11.67
CA GLY A 31 -16.73 -18.48 -10.81
C GLY A 31 -15.68 -19.56 -10.78
N VAL A 32 -14.58 -19.34 -11.49
CA VAL A 32 -13.32 -20.00 -11.17
C VAL A 32 -12.90 -19.42 -9.84
N CYS A 33 -13.17 -20.15 -8.76
CA CYS A 33 -12.53 -19.96 -7.48
C CYS A 33 -11.04 -20.24 -7.69
N ARG A 34 -10.29 -19.23 -8.13
CA ARG A 34 -8.83 -19.25 -8.04
C ARG A 34 -8.54 -19.38 -6.56
N ALA A 35 -8.09 -20.57 -6.16
CA ALA A 35 -7.55 -20.82 -4.83
C ALA A 35 -6.53 -19.72 -4.55
N ALA A 36 -6.88 -18.81 -3.65
CA ALA A 36 -5.93 -17.89 -3.08
C ALA A 36 -4.93 -18.77 -2.33
N THR A 37 -3.74 -18.92 -2.89
CA THR A 37 -2.59 -19.38 -2.14
C THR A 37 -2.46 -18.40 -0.97
N LEU A 38 -2.86 -18.84 0.22
CA LEU A 38 -2.51 -18.19 1.47
C LEU A 38 -0.99 -18.22 1.54
N ARG A 39 -0.34 -17.20 0.99
CA ARG A 39 1.05 -16.90 1.32
C ARG A 39 1.02 -16.52 2.79
N VAL A 40 1.33 -17.50 3.63
CA VAL A 40 1.80 -17.22 4.98
C VAL A 40 3.15 -16.57 4.80
N SER A 41 3.13 -15.24 4.61
CA SER A 41 4.32 -14.40 4.72
C SER A 41 4.91 -14.66 6.10
N ALA A 42 6.19 -15.04 6.15
CA ALA A 42 6.89 -15.30 7.39
C ALA A 42 7.00 -13.96 8.13
N LYS A 43 5.99 -13.69 8.95
CA LYS A 43 5.86 -12.44 9.67
C LYS A 43 6.87 -12.47 10.81
N ILE A 44 8.00 -11.79 10.63
CA ILE A 44 8.93 -11.57 11.73
C ILE A 44 8.19 -10.73 12.76
N GLU A 45 8.21 -11.17 14.02
CA GLU A 45 7.49 -10.46 15.07
C GLU A 45 8.11 -9.08 15.31
N GLU A 46 7.27 -8.07 15.48
CA GLU A 46 7.73 -6.72 15.82
C GLU A 46 8.44 -6.77 17.18
N GLY A 47 9.69 -6.33 17.23
CA GLY A 47 10.54 -6.41 18.43
C GLY A 47 11.53 -7.57 18.44
N ALA A 48 11.48 -8.49 17.47
CA ALA A 48 12.50 -9.51 17.30
C ALA A 48 13.88 -8.90 17.01
N LYS A 49 14.93 -9.58 17.47
CA LYS A 49 16.31 -9.26 17.11
C LYS A 49 16.65 -9.93 15.80
N VAL A 50 17.15 -9.15 14.86
CA VAL A 50 17.51 -9.62 13.52
C VAL A 50 18.95 -9.29 13.22
N LYS A 51 19.61 -10.19 12.50
CA LYS A 51 20.94 -10.00 11.95
C LYS A 51 20.86 -10.00 10.44
N VAL A 52 21.56 -9.07 9.81
CA VAL A 52 21.63 -8.98 8.34
C VAL A 52 22.72 -9.92 7.83
N THR A 53 22.38 -10.83 6.93
CA THR A 53 23.36 -11.76 6.31
C THR A 53 23.89 -11.24 4.99
N THR A 54 23.01 -10.66 4.18
CA THR A 54 23.34 -10.09 2.87
C THR A 54 24.02 -8.73 3.01
N SER A 55 24.98 -8.43 2.13
CA SER A 55 25.61 -7.11 2.08
C SER A 55 24.65 -6.08 1.47
N VAL A 56 23.99 -5.27 2.31
CA VAL A 56 23.11 -4.18 1.88
C VAL A 56 23.78 -2.82 2.17
N LYS A 57 23.95 -2.02 1.11
CA LYS A 57 24.54 -0.68 1.18
C LYS A 57 23.48 0.38 1.36
N VAL A 58 23.65 1.24 2.35
CA VAL A 58 22.67 2.27 2.69
C VAL A 58 23.31 3.66 2.70
N TYR A 59 22.69 4.60 1.99
CA TYR A 59 23.22 5.94 1.73
C TYR A 59 22.49 7.09 2.46
N HIS A 60 21.48 6.81 3.27
CA HIS A 60 20.67 7.86 3.92
C HIS A 60 21.26 8.34 5.26
N VAL A 61 22.46 7.88 5.63
CA VAL A 61 23.07 8.18 6.93
C VAL A 61 23.88 9.48 6.83
N PRO A 62 23.58 10.51 7.64
CA PRO A 62 24.26 11.80 7.53
C PRO A 62 25.74 11.77 7.97
N LYS A 63 26.14 10.74 8.74
CA LYS A 63 27.51 10.60 9.28
C LYS A 63 28.45 9.83 8.36
N THR A 64 27.92 8.93 7.54
CA THR A 64 28.72 8.05 6.70
C THR A 64 27.97 7.89 5.38
N PRO A 65 28.55 8.33 4.25
CA PRO A 65 27.86 8.31 2.97
C PRO A 65 27.59 6.89 2.47
N GLU A 66 28.43 5.91 2.84
CA GLU A 66 28.28 4.50 2.47
C GLU A 66 28.39 3.66 3.73
N LEU A 67 27.28 3.03 4.13
CA LEU A 67 27.26 2.10 5.25
C LEU A 67 26.79 0.72 4.78
N ASP A 68 27.66 -0.27 4.95
CA ASP A 68 27.34 -1.67 4.75
C ASP A 68 26.70 -2.23 6.02
N LEU A 69 25.49 -2.81 5.91
CA LEU A 69 24.75 -3.36 7.05
C LEU A 69 25.07 -4.83 7.37
N GLN A 70 26.01 -5.44 6.65
CA GLN A 70 26.32 -6.86 6.77
C GLN A 70 26.78 -7.22 8.19
N GLY A 71 26.16 -8.24 8.78
CA GLY A 71 26.49 -8.72 10.12
C GLY A 71 26.05 -7.80 11.26
N MET A 72 25.36 -6.69 10.96
CA MET A 72 24.82 -5.81 11.99
C MET A 72 23.55 -6.40 12.60
N GLU A 73 23.42 -6.24 13.92
CA GLU A 73 22.24 -6.61 14.67
C GLU A 73 21.32 -5.40 14.81
N GLY A 74 20.03 -5.63 14.59
CA GLY A 74 18.99 -4.63 14.67
C GLY A 74 17.75 -5.17 15.35
N VAL A 75 16.84 -4.26 15.69
CA VAL A 75 15.52 -4.61 16.22
C VAL A 75 14.47 -4.26 15.17
N VAL A 76 13.57 -5.18 14.88
CA VAL A 76 12.43 -4.93 13.99
C VAL A 76 11.47 -3.96 14.67
N MET A 77 11.20 -2.83 14.01
CA MET A 77 10.26 -1.83 14.52
C MET A 77 8.83 -2.08 14.07
N ALA A 78 8.63 -2.39 12.78
CA ALA A 78 7.30 -2.49 12.20
C ALA A 78 7.32 -3.20 10.84
N ASP A 79 6.19 -3.85 10.52
CA ASP A 79 5.90 -4.36 9.19
C ASP A 79 5.07 -3.35 8.38
N VAL A 80 5.66 -2.82 7.30
CA VAL A 80 5.06 -1.82 6.40
C VAL A 80 4.16 -2.46 5.32
N SER A 81 3.77 -3.72 5.49
CA SER A 81 2.84 -4.42 4.59
C SER A 81 1.40 -3.88 4.69
N THR A 82 1.03 -3.34 5.85
CA THR A 82 -0.28 -2.74 6.08
C THR A 82 -0.16 -1.35 6.69
N TYR A 83 -0.89 -0.38 6.15
CA TYR A 83 -0.96 0.96 6.71
C TYR A 83 -2.42 1.37 6.87
N LYS A 84 -2.84 1.63 8.11
CA LYS A 84 -4.21 2.08 8.44
C LYS A 84 -5.31 1.22 7.80
N GLY A 85 -5.09 -0.09 7.72
CA GLY A 85 -6.04 -1.03 7.11
C GLY A 85 -5.97 -1.16 5.59
N HIS A 86 -5.07 -0.42 4.92
CA HIS A 86 -4.80 -0.61 3.50
C HIS A 86 -3.56 -1.49 3.29
N PRO A 87 -3.63 -2.53 2.44
CA PRO A 87 -2.46 -3.28 2.03
C PRO A 87 -1.59 -2.39 1.14
N ILE A 88 -0.30 -2.28 1.47
CA ILE A 88 0.68 -1.57 0.64
C ILE A 88 1.51 -2.60 -0.11
N SER A 89 1.78 -2.34 -1.39
CA SER A 89 2.69 -3.12 -2.21
C SER A 89 4.16 -2.74 -1.97
N SER A 90 4.59 -2.70 -0.72
CA SER A 90 5.99 -2.42 -0.38
C SER A 90 6.83 -3.64 -0.72
N ASN A 91 7.87 -3.46 -1.54
CA ASN A 91 8.81 -4.55 -1.85
C ASN A 91 9.69 -4.93 -0.65
N LEU A 92 9.99 -3.96 0.22
CA LEU A 92 10.79 -4.14 1.44
C LEU A 92 9.91 -3.81 2.66
N PRO A 93 9.16 -4.80 3.17
CA PRO A 93 8.14 -4.53 4.19
C PRO A 93 8.72 -4.36 5.59
N ILE A 94 9.91 -4.89 5.91
CA ILE A 94 10.42 -4.89 7.28
C ILE A 94 11.19 -3.60 7.55
N LYS A 95 10.76 -2.87 8.57
CA LYS A 95 11.49 -1.69 9.04
C LYS A 95 12.37 -2.07 10.22
N VAL A 96 13.69 -2.08 10.02
CA VAL A 96 14.68 -2.42 11.05
C VAL A 96 15.33 -1.15 11.57
N LYS A 97 15.46 -1.05 12.90
CA LYS A 97 16.22 -0.02 13.56
C LYS A 97 17.53 -0.59 14.10
N PHE A 98 18.62 -0.06 13.58
CA PHE A 98 19.96 -0.28 14.09
C PHE A 98 20.28 0.82 15.12
N THR A 99 20.85 0.44 16.26
CA THR A 99 21.20 1.40 17.32
C THR A 99 22.72 1.51 17.51
N GLU A 100 23.46 0.45 17.21
CA GLU A 100 24.92 0.36 17.41
C GLU A 100 25.59 -0.14 16.13
N PRO A 101 26.68 0.48 15.64
CA PRO A 101 27.34 1.71 16.09
C PRO A 101 26.64 3.02 15.64
N VAL A 102 25.69 2.96 14.70
CA VAL A 102 24.98 4.13 14.17
C VAL A 102 23.48 3.91 14.21
N LYS A 103 22.74 4.95 14.62
CA LYS A 103 21.27 4.94 14.59
C LYS A 103 20.78 5.04 13.15
N VAL A 104 20.36 3.92 12.58
CA VAL A 104 19.92 3.82 11.18
C VAL A 104 18.56 3.13 11.14
N ILE A 105 17.71 3.56 10.21
CA ILE A 105 16.41 2.94 9.97
C ILE A 105 16.40 2.51 8.51
N ALA A 106 16.47 1.20 8.26
CA ALA A 106 16.44 0.65 6.92
C ALA A 106 15.17 -0.17 6.69
N HIS A 107 14.73 -0.23 5.44
CA HIS A 107 13.72 -1.16 4.99
C HIS A 107 14.45 -2.34 4.35
N LEU A 108 14.18 -3.55 4.82
CA LEU A 108 14.84 -4.78 4.37
C LEU A 108 13.79 -5.83 4.01
N GLU A 109 14.22 -6.85 3.29
CA GLU A 109 13.40 -8.02 2.97
C GLU A 109 13.57 -9.13 4.03
N GLU A 110 12.55 -9.97 4.20
CA GLU A 110 12.60 -11.19 5.00
C GLU A 110 13.75 -12.12 4.58
N SER A 111 14.03 -12.20 3.27
CA SER A 111 15.07 -13.06 2.69
C SER A 111 16.51 -12.65 3.06
N GLU A 112 16.72 -11.43 3.54
CA GLU A 112 18.04 -10.87 3.86
C GLU A 112 18.37 -10.93 5.37
N LEU A 113 17.39 -11.36 6.18
CA LEU A 113 17.43 -11.30 7.64
C LEU A 113 17.42 -12.71 8.23
N GLU A 114 18.24 -12.90 9.26
CA GLU A 114 18.19 -14.04 10.15
C GLU A 114 17.70 -13.58 11.52
N GLU A 115 16.64 -14.21 12.03
CA GLU A 115 16.15 -13.97 13.38
C GLU A 115 17.04 -14.69 14.40
N ILE A 116 17.49 -13.95 15.42
CA ILE A 116 18.21 -14.51 16.55
C ILE A 116 17.21 -14.67 17.71
N PRO A 117 17.02 -15.89 18.25
CA PRO A 117 16.11 -16.13 19.36
C PRO A 117 16.57 -15.47 20.68
#